data_AF-A0A4Q7B0S8-F1
#
_entry.id   AF-A0A4Q7B0S8-F1
#
_cell.length_a   1.000
_cell.length_b   1.000
_cell.length_c   1.000
_cell.angle_alpha   90.00
_cell.angle_beta   90.00
_cell.angle_gamma   90.00
#
_symmetry.space_group_name_H-M   'P 1'
#
loop_
_entity.id
_entity.type
_entity.pdbx_description
1 polymer ?
#
loop_
_entity_poly.entity_id
_entity_poly.type
_entity_poly.pdbx_seq_one_letter_code
_entity_poly.pdbx_strand_id
1 'polypeptide(L)'
;MSIVIETQMLIRKSANIVFNAFVDPLITTQFWFSQSTGYLEKGKSVQWTWQKYNAVANVHVLDIQENKLIRITWGELKSKVDFVFEKKSAMETYVTIKNYDIPLEGDALMNFVIDSTGGFTTVLDAVKIHLEHGIHANFVQDKFPPF
;
A
#
# COMPACT_ATOMS: atom_id res chain seq x y z
N MET A 1 -0.19 -25.25 -2.38
CA MET A 1 -0.99 -24.04 -2.71
C MET A 1 -0.30 -22.89 -2.02
N SER A 2 0.12 -21.84 -2.75
CA SER A 2 0.72 -20.66 -2.11
C SER A 2 -0.39 -19.73 -1.62
N ILE A 3 -0.22 -19.17 -0.42
CA ILE A 3 -1.17 -18.22 0.16
C ILE A 3 -0.95 -16.86 -0.50
N VAL A 4 -2.06 -16.25 -0.93
CA VAL A 4 -2.10 -14.89 -1.46
C VAL A 4 -3.17 -14.14 -0.69
N ILE A 5 -2.76 -13.04 -0.06
CA ILE A 5 -3.66 -12.08 0.56
C ILE A 5 -4.08 -11.11 -0.55
N GLU A 6 -5.37 -10.87 -0.70
CA GLU A 6 -5.92 -9.98 -1.72
C GLU A 6 -6.93 -9.02 -1.09
N THR A 7 -6.75 -7.73 -1.37
CA THR A 7 -7.70 -6.66 -0.99
C THR A 7 -7.88 -5.72 -2.18
N GLN A 8 -9.04 -5.07 -2.30
CA GLN A 8 -9.38 -4.33 -3.50
C GLN A 8 -10.42 -3.24 -3.28
N MET A 9 -10.35 -2.20 -4.10
CA MET A 9 -11.24 -1.04 -4.02
C MET A 9 -11.40 -0.34 -5.37
N LEU A 10 -12.63 0.08 -5.69
CA LEU A 10 -12.87 1.02 -6.79
C LEU A 10 -12.63 2.45 -6.30
N ILE A 11 -11.79 3.20 -7.01
CA ILE A 11 -11.51 4.62 -6.75
C ILE A 11 -11.98 5.45 -7.96
N ARG A 12 -12.79 6.48 -7.71
CA ARG A 12 -13.37 7.39 -8.70
C ARG A 12 -12.37 8.48 -9.14
N LYS A 13 -11.21 8.03 -9.59
CA LYS A 13 -10.20 8.82 -10.29
C LYS A 13 -9.58 8.01 -11.43
N SER A 14 -8.98 8.72 -12.38
CA SER A 14 -8.24 8.12 -13.48
C SER A 14 -7.02 7.34 -12.99
N ALA A 15 -6.61 6.31 -13.74
CA ALA A 15 -5.53 5.40 -13.34
C ALA A 15 -4.21 6.12 -13.05
N ASN A 16 -3.92 7.22 -13.76
CA ASN A 16 -2.71 8.01 -13.52
C ASN A 16 -2.72 8.75 -12.17
N ILE A 17 -3.86 9.30 -11.75
CA ILE A 17 -3.98 9.97 -10.45
C ILE A 17 -3.81 8.93 -9.34
N VAL A 18 -4.51 7.79 -9.48
CA VAL A 18 -4.49 6.72 -8.49
C VAL A 18 -3.12 6.09 -8.37
N PHE A 19 -2.46 5.79 -9.50
CA PHE A 19 -1.11 5.27 -9.53
C PHE A 19 -0.09 6.24 -8.92
N ASN A 20 -0.16 7.53 -9.29
CA ASN A 20 0.76 8.54 -8.76
C ASN A 20 0.61 8.70 -7.24
N ALA A 21 -0.60 8.50 -6.70
CA ALA A 21 -0.85 8.56 -5.27
C ALA A 21 -0.08 7.51 -4.44
N PHE A 22 0.40 6.42 -5.06
CA PHE A 22 1.24 5.42 -4.40
C PHE A 22 2.74 5.63 -4.66
N VAL A 23 3.11 6.32 -5.74
CA VAL A 23 4.52 6.54 -6.14
C VAL A 23 5.10 7.82 -5.53
N ASP A 24 4.30 8.88 -5.48
CA ASP A 24 4.71 10.21 -5.04
C ASP A 24 4.55 10.34 -3.51
N PRO A 25 5.64 10.44 -2.75
CA PRO A 25 5.58 10.54 -1.30
C PRO A 25 4.88 11.82 -0.83
N LEU A 26 4.78 12.87 -1.64
CA LEU A 26 3.99 14.06 -1.28
C LEU A 26 2.50 13.74 -1.16
N ILE A 27 2.02 12.71 -1.86
CA ILE A 27 0.64 12.22 -1.80
C ILE A 27 0.52 11.01 -0.87
N THR A 28 1.39 10.01 -0.99
CA THR A 28 1.31 8.78 -0.17
C THR A 28 1.36 9.08 1.33
N THR A 29 2.09 10.13 1.72
CA THR A 29 2.21 10.54 3.12
C THR A 29 0.92 11.11 3.72
N GLN A 30 -0.04 11.47 2.87
CA GLN A 30 -1.31 12.03 3.28
C GLN A 30 -2.31 10.96 3.76
N PHE A 31 -2.07 9.67 3.46
CA PHE A 31 -3.02 8.61 3.78
C PHE A 31 -2.40 7.31 4.33
N TRP A 32 -1.08 7.08 4.20
CA TRP A 32 -0.48 5.80 4.59
C TRP A 32 0.61 5.89 5.65
N PHE A 33 1.77 6.46 5.33
CA PHE A 33 2.92 6.60 6.25
C PHE A 33 3.27 8.07 6.46
N SER A 34 3.98 8.43 7.53
CA SER A 34 4.28 9.85 7.80
C SER A 34 5.43 10.41 6.93
N GLN A 35 6.39 9.58 6.54
CA GLN A 35 7.54 10.01 5.74
C GLN A 35 8.03 8.91 4.81
N SER A 36 8.63 9.30 3.68
CA SER A 36 9.41 8.43 2.80
C SER A 36 10.73 9.12 2.44
N THR A 37 11.80 8.35 2.29
CA THR A 37 13.09 8.88 1.81
C THR A 37 13.10 9.21 0.32
N GLY A 38 12.06 8.86 -0.44
CA GLY A 38 11.97 9.19 -1.86
C GLY A 38 10.76 8.62 -2.58
N TYR A 39 10.74 8.82 -3.89
CA TYR A 39 9.77 8.26 -4.82
C TYR A 39 9.97 6.75 -4.98
N LEU A 40 8.89 6.04 -5.30
CA LEU A 40 9.02 4.66 -5.76
C LEU A 40 9.53 4.66 -7.20
N GLU A 41 10.73 4.12 -7.38
CA GLU A 41 11.38 3.99 -8.68
C GLU A 41 11.92 2.57 -8.84
N LYS A 42 11.74 1.99 -10.02
CA LYS A 42 12.17 0.60 -10.29
C LYS A 42 13.64 0.39 -9.94
N GLY A 43 13.92 -0.67 -9.18
CA GLY A 43 15.26 -1.06 -8.73
C GLY A 43 15.80 -0.24 -7.56
N LYS A 44 15.09 0.79 -7.09
CA LYS A 44 15.51 1.59 -5.93
C LYS A 44 14.91 1.05 -4.63
N SER A 45 15.52 1.46 -3.53
CA SER A 45 14.99 1.24 -2.19
C SER A 45 14.65 2.58 -1.56
N VAL A 46 13.54 2.59 -0.81
CA VAL A 46 13.14 3.71 0.03
C VAL A 46 12.85 3.20 1.44
N GLN A 47 12.83 4.11 2.39
CA GLN A 47 12.42 3.82 3.75
C GLN A 47 11.13 4.59 4.06
N TRP A 48 10.12 3.87 4.53
CA TRP A 48 8.87 4.44 5.02
C TRP A 48 8.89 4.51 6.54
N THR A 49 8.40 5.62 7.09
CA THR A 49 8.38 5.86 8.53
C THR A 49 6.97 6.18 9.00
N TRP A 50 6.55 5.55 10.09
CA TRP A 50 5.36 5.89 10.87
C TRP A 50 5.82 6.47 12.22
N GLN A 51 5.98 7.79 12.28
CA GLN A 51 6.54 8.49 13.44
C GLN A 51 5.76 8.20 14.73
N LYS A 52 4.42 8.20 14.67
CA LYS A 52 3.56 7.87 15.82
C LYS A 52 3.92 6.54 16.48
N TYR A 53 4.27 5.55 15.67
CA TYR A 53 4.57 4.19 16.14
C TYR A 53 6.08 3.94 16.31
N ASN A 54 6.92 4.96 16.09
CA ASN A 54 8.39 4.80 15.99
C ASN A 54 8.79 3.62 15.07
N ALA A 55 8.00 3.39 14.03
CA ALA A 55 8.13 2.22 13.15
C ALA A 55 8.70 2.63 11.79
N VAL A 56 9.52 1.74 11.24
CA VAL A 56 10.24 1.96 9.98
C VAL A 56 10.19 0.69 9.15
N ALA A 57 9.96 0.83 7.85
CA ALA A 57 10.03 -0.27 6.91
C ALA A 57 10.93 0.08 5.72
N ASN A 58 11.89 -0.80 5.41
CA ASN A 58 12.62 -0.74 4.16
C ASN A 58 11.78 -1.35 3.05
N VAL A 59 11.68 -0.64 1.93
CA VAL A 59 10.93 -1.03 0.74
C VAL A 59 11.87 -1.10 -0.43
N HIS A 60 11.85 -2.21 -1.16
CA HIS A 60 12.60 -2.37 -2.39
C HIS A 60 11.63 -2.52 -3.57
N VAL A 61 11.77 -1.67 -4.58
CA VAL A 61 10.88 -1.64 -5.74
C VAL A 61 11.41 -2.59 -6.80
N LEU A 62 10.70 -3.70 -7.01
CA LEU A 62 11.09 -4.72 -7.99
C LEU A 62 10.69 -4.34 -9.42
N ASP A 63 9.48 -3.84 -9.60
CA ASP A 63 8.97 -3.45 -10.91
C ASP A 63 7.97 -2.31 -10.80
N ILE A 64 7.96 -1.45 -11.81
CA ILE A 64 6.94 -0.42 -12.01
C ILE A 64 6.56 -0.42 -13.47
N GLN A 65 5.27 -0.58 -13.73
CA GLN A 65 4.65 -0.40 -15.04
C GLN A 65 3.65 0.74 -14.90
N GLU A 66 3.95 1.85 -15.56
CA GLU A 66 3.22 3.10 -15.39
C GLU A 66 1.70 2.89 -15.51
N ASN A 67 0.95 3.38 -14.51
CA ASN A 67 -0.50 3.31 -14.43
C ASN A 67 -1.10 1.89 -14.39
N LYS A 68 -0.27 0.85 -14.16
CA LYS A 68 -0.69 -0.56 -14.21
C LYS A 68 -0.22 -1.39 -13.02
N LEU A 69 1.04 -1.27 -12.63
CA LEU A 69 1.65 -2.12 -11.61
C LEU A 69 2.72 -1.36 -10.82
N ILE A 70 2.69 -1.53 -9.50
CA ILE A 70 3.83 -1.30 -8.62
C ILE A 70 4.08 -2.62 -7.90
N ARG A 71 5.29 -3.16 -7.99
CA ARG A 71 5.70 -4.37 -7.28
C ARG A 71 6.84 -4.07 -6.34
N ILE A 72 6.65 -4.39 -5.07
CA ILE A 72 7.64 -4.18 -4.02
C ILE A 72 7.90 -5.45 -3.22
N THR A 73 9.04 -5.48 -2.53
CA THR A 73 9.19 -6.23 -1.29
C THR A 73 9.37 -5.25 -0.14
N TRP A 74 8.86 -5.60 1.02
CA TRP A 74 8.93 -4.71 2.17
C TRP A 74 9.02 -5.46 3.51
N GLY A 75 9.52 -4.76 4.52
CA GLY A 75 9.69 -5.28 5.86
C GLY A 75 10.77 -6.37 5.95
N GLU A 76 10.87 -7.01 7.11
CA GLU A 76 11.88 -8.04 7.37
C GLU A 76 11.57 -9.36 6.67
N LEU A 77 10.29 -9.69 6.52
CA LEU A 77 9.83 -10.91 5.87
C LEU A 77 10.07 -10.93 4.36
N LYS A 78 10.30 -9.75 3.74
CA LYS A 78 10.54 -9.57 2.30
C LYS A 78 9.50 -10.25 1.40
N SER A 79 8.27 -10.41 1.90
CA SER A 79 7.12 -10.83 1.08
C SER A 79 6.89 -9.83 -0.06
N LYS A 80 6.34 -10.31 -1.18
CA LYS A 80 6.06 -9.47 -2.34
C LYS A 80 4.67 -8.86 -2.22
N VAL A 81 4.55 -7.60 -2.64
CA VAL A 81 3.29 -6.89 -2.73
C VAL A 81 3.15 -6.28 -4.11
N ASP A 82 2.05 -6.60 -4.78
CA ASP A 82 1.64 -6.00 -6.04
C ASP A 82 0.48 -5.05 -5.81
N PHE A 83 0.63 -3.80 -6.24
CA PHE A 83 -0.46 -2.85 -6.43
C PHE A 83 -0.80 -2.85 -7.90
N VAL A 84 -1.95 -3.41 -8.25
CA VAL A 84 -2.45 -3.51 -9.63
C VAL A 84 -3.51 -2.44 -9.84
N PHE A 85 -3.37 -1.67 -10.91
CA PHE A 85 -4.23 -0.56 -11.26
C PHE A 85 -4.98 -0.89 -12.55
N GLU A 86 -6.23 -1.31 -12.42
CA GLU A 86 -7.06 -1.66 -13.57
C GLU A 86 -7.99 -0.50 -13.93
N LYS A 87 -7.77 0.12 -15.09
CA LYS A 87 -8.65 1.17 -15.61
C LYS A 87 -10.02 0.56 -15.96
N LYS A 88 -11.08 1.00 -15.27
CA LYS A 88 -12.47 0.60 -15.57
C LYS A 88 -13.17 1.61 -16.49
N SER A 89 -12.90 2.89 -16.32
CA SER A 89 -13.38 3.97 -17.19
C SER A 89 -12.37 5.13 -17.26
N ALA A 90 -12.73 6.27 -17.87
CA ALA A 90 -11.85 7.44 -17.89
C ALA A 90 -11.55 7.98 -16.48
N MET A 91 -12.50 7.82 -15.54
CA MET A 91 -12.45 8.39 -14.20
C MET A 91 -12.61 7.35 -13.10
N GLU A 92 -12.45 6.06 -13.42
CA GLU A 92 -12.56 4.98 -12.44
C GLU A 92 -11.43 3.97 -12.61
N THR A 93 -10.79 3.65 -11.49
CA THR A 93 -9.70 2.69 -11.40
C THR A 93 -10.02 1.69 -10.30
N TYR A 94 -9.89 0.42 -10.61
CA TYR A 94 -9.99 -0.65 -9.63
C TYR A 94 -8.58 -1.02 -9.18
N VAL A 95 -8.30 -0.81 -7.90
CA VAL A 95 -7.01 -1.13 -7.29
C VAL A 95 -7.11 -2.48 -6.62
N THR A 96 -6.15 -3.35 -6.88
CA THR A 96 -6.00 -4.63 -6.19
C THR A 96 -4.61 -4.71 -5.57
N ILE A 97 -4.53 -4.98 -4.27
CA ILE A 97 -3.29 -5.22 -3.55
C ILE A 97 -3.18 -6.72 -3.30
N LYS A 98 -2.12 -7.34 -3.82
CA LYS A 98 -1.83 -8.77 -3.60
C LYS A 98 -0.55 -8.92 -2.81
N ASN A 99 -0.59 -9.61 -1.68
CA ASN A 99 0.59 -9.94 -0.89
C ASN A 99 0.83 -11.46 -0.87
N TYR A 100 2.00 -11.88 -1.35
CA TYR A 100 2.32 -13.28 -1.65
C TYR A 100 3.82 -13.56 -1.44
N ASP A 101 4.22 -14.82 -1.67
CA ASP A 101 5.54 -15.33 -1.33
C ASP A 101 5.86 -15.12 0.17
N ILE A 102 4.88 -15.44 1.03
CA ILE A 102 4.95 -15.24 2.49
C ILE A 102 5.71 -16.41 3.13
N PRO A 103 6.89 -16.19 3.74
CA PRO A 103 7.72 -17.25 4.30
C PRO A 103 7.36 -17.56 5.76
N LEU A 104 6.06 -17.74 6.04
CA LEU A 104 5.53 -18.03 7.37
C LEU A 104 4.63 -19.27 7.33
N GLU A 105 4.50 -19.94 8.48
CA GLU A 105 3.65 -21.12 8.65
C GLU A 105 2.87 -21.03 9.98
N GLY A 106 1.86 -21.91 10.14
CA GLY A 106 1.08 -22.05 11.37
C GLY A 106 0.41 -20.76 11.85
N ASP A 107 0.44 -20.52 13.15
CA ASP A 107 -0.19 -19.35 13.78
C ASP A 107 0.45 -18.04 13.35
N ALA A 108 1.76 -18.02 13.08
CA ALA A 108 2.46 -16.82 12.61
C ALA A 108 1.94 -16.37 11.24
N LEU A 109 1.70 -17.33 10.35
CA LEU A 109 1.07 -17.07 9.06
C LEU A 109 -0.37 -16.58 9.21
N MET A 110 -1.16 -17.20 10.09
CA MET A 110 -2.55 -16.79 10.34
C MET A 110 -2.61 -15.34 10.83
N ASN A 111 -1.80 -14.99 11.83
CA ASN A 111 -1.73 -13.62 12.35
C ASN A 111 -1.29 -12.64 11.26
N PHE A 112 -0.26 -12.99 10.48
CA PHE A 112 0.21 -12.15 9.37
C PHE A 112 -0.88 -11.92 8.32
N VAL A 113 -1.67 -12.94 8.00
CA VAL A 113 -2.80 -12.82 7.06
C VAL A 113 -3.87 -11.88 7.60
N ILE A 114 -4.26 -12.03 8.86
CA ILE A 114 -5.25 -11.17 9.53
C ILE A 114 -4.77 -9.72 9.53
N ASP A 115 -3.54 -9.48 9.98
CA ASP A 115 -2.96 -8.14 10.13
C ASP A 115 -2.77 -7.47 8.76
N SER A 116 -2.21 -8.19 7.79
CA SER A 116 -1.95 -7.63 6.45
C SER A 116 -3.25 -7.35 5.69
N THR A 117 -4.25 -8.23 5.81
CA THR A 117 -5.58 -7.97 5.22
C THR A 117 -6.17 -6.70 5.83
N GLY A 118 -6.20 -6.59 7.16
CA GLY A 118 -6.71 -5.41 7.84
C GLY A 118 -5.91 -4.14 7.54
N GLY A 119 -4.59 -4.23 7.40
CA GLY A 119 -3.71 -3.11 7.06
C GLY A 119 -3.94 -2.59 5.65
N PHE A 120 -3.90 -3.46 4.64
CA PHE A 120 -4.07 -3.05 3.24
C PHE A 120 -5.49 -2.56 2.94
N THR A 121 -6.52 -3.13 3.57
CA THR A 121 -7.88 -2.56 3.48
C THR A 121 -7.92 -1.14 4.04
N THR A 122 -7.32 -0.87 5.21
CA THR A 122 -7.24 0.49 5.77
C THR A 122 -6.54 1.48 4.82
N VAL A 123 -5.47 1.05 4.14
CA VAL A 123 -4.78 1.87 3.14
C VAL A 123 -5.68 2.19 1.95
N LEU A 124 -6.41 1.19 1.43
CA LEU A 124 -7.35 1.36 0.32
C LEU A 124 -8.50 2.32 0.68
N ASP A 125 -9.05 2.22 1.89
CA ASP A 125 -10.08 3.13 2.38
C ASP A 125 -9.54 4.57 2.50
N ALA A 126 -8.33 4.72 3.05
CA ALA A 126 -7.69 6.02 3.24
C ALA A 126 -7.38 6.72 1.91
N VAL A 127 -6.79 6.01 0.93
CA VAL A 127 -6.49 6.60 -0.38
C VAL A 127 -7.78 6.93 -1.14
N LYS A 128 -8.84 6.13 -1.01
CA LYS A 128 -10.13 6.41 -1.65
C LYS A 128 -10.70 7.73 -1.15
N ILE A 129 -10.81 7.89 0.16
CA ILE A 129 -11.35 9.10 0.78
C ILE A 129 -10.46 10.31 0.48
N HIS A 130 -9.15 10.15 0.53
CA HIS A 130 -8.20 11.21 0.20
C HIS A 130 -8.35 11.67 -1.26
N LEU A 131 -8.36 10.75 -2.22
CA LEU A 131 -8.43 11.11 -3.64
C LEU A 131 -9.82 11.59 -4.08
N GLU A 132 -10.90 11.00 -3.57
CA GLU A 132 -12.26 11.38 -3.98
C GLU A 132 -12.75 12.66 -3.31
N HIS A 133 -12.30 12.95 -2.08
CA HIS A 133 -12.86 14.02 -1.25
C HIS A 133 -11.82 15.01 -0.70
N GLY A 134 -10.52 14.76 -0.86
CA GLY A 134 -9.46 15.61 -0.31
C GLY A 134 -9.37 15.56 1.23
N ILE A 135 -9.89 14.50 1.85
CA ILE A 135 -9.97 14.38 3.31
C ILE A 135 -8.77 13.56 3.82
N HIS A 136 -8.06 14.12 4.81
CA HIS A 136 -7.06 13.39 5.61
C HIS A 136 -7.76 12.74 6.81
N ALA A 137 -8.16 11.48 6.66
CA ALA A 137 -9.02 10.80 7.64
C ALA A 137 -8.25 10.09 8.77
N ASN A 138 -6.92 10.17 8.79
CA ASN A 138 -6.04 9.58 9.83
C ASN A 138 -6.21 8.08 10.10
N PHE A 139 -6.85 7.31 9.20
CA PHE A 139 -7.16 5.89 9.44
C PHE A 139 -5.96 5.05 9.86
N VAL A 140 -4.79 5.24 9.25
CA VAL A 140 -3.58 4.50 9.63
C VAL A 140 -2.99 4.98 10.97
N GLN A 141 -3.08 6.28 11.25
CA GLN A 141 -2.60 6.85 12.52
C GLN A 141 -3.48 6.44 13.70
N ASP A 142 -4.77 6.20 13.47
CA ASP A 142 -5.74 5.89 14.52
C ASP A 142 -6.00 4.39 14.67
N LYS A 143 -5.34 3.56 13.86
CA LYS A 143 -5.53 2.09 13.86
C LYS A 143 -5.06 1.42 15.15
N PHE A 144 -3.94 1.89 15.72
CA PHE A 144 -3.32 1.25 16.88
C PHE A 144 -3.05 2.27 18.00
N PRO A 145 -3.13 1.85 19.28
CA PRO A 145 -2.75 2.69 20.41
C PRO A 145 -1.22 2.92 20.45
N PRO A 146 -0.75 3.94 21.19
CA PRO A 146 -1.53 4.91 21.95
C PRO A 146 -2.23 5.93 21.03
N PHE A 147 -3.38 6.45 21.46
CA PHE A 147 -4.18 7.41 20.68
C PHE A 147 -3.76 8.85 20.98
#